data_AF-A0A6N9PYI9-F1
#
_entry.id   AF-A0A6N9PYI9-F1
#
_cell.length_a   1.000
_cell.length_b   1.000
_cell.length_c   1.000
_cell.angle_alpha   90.00
_cell.angle_beta   90.00
_cell.angle_gamma   90.00
#
_symmetry.space_group_name_H-M   'P 1'
#
loop_
_entity.id
_entity.type
_entity.pdbx_description
1 polymer ?
#
loop_
_entity_poly.entity_id
_entity_poly.type
_entity_poly.pdbx_seq_one_letter_code
_entity_poly.pdbx_strand_id
1 'polypeptide(L)'
;MTTVRKKHPGKKVYGYLPPATKKLVDAIVDDLATDSRIAELYDMWYEQRERIIQTYSSHLPERVPLSQNEDFKAVRNAVVKAAVEVMNIEQLPQEELAMQNEFASPILNQSLALLRQTARIFEDKLQEYYAPQMGQTDRKLLSKIAEKKLAQGQKLGG
;
A
#
# COMPACT_ATOMS: atom_id res chain seq x y z
N MET A 1 -14.76 18.93 24.06
CA MET A 1 -15.78 18.28 23.19
C MET A 1 -15.27 16.89 22.87
N THR A 2 -15.81 15.86 23.52
CA THR A 2 -15.34 14.47 23.38
C THR A 2 -15.98 13.86 22.15
N THR A 3 -15.32 13.90 21.00
CA THR A 3 -15.81 13.26 19.78
C THR A 3 -15.84 11.75 20.00
N VAL A 4 -17.05 11.19 20.15
CA VAL A 4 -17.27 9.74 20.22
C VAL A 4 -16.78 9.10 18.92
N ARG A 5 -15.65 8.38 18.99
CA ARG A 5 -15.10 7.63 17.85
C ARG A 5 -16.06 6.48 17.50
N LYS A 6 -16.67 6.52 16.30
CA LYS A 6 -17.64 5.50 15.86
C LYS A 6 -16.93 4.18 15.56
N LYS A 7 -17.35 3.11 16.24
CA LYS A 7 -16.92 1.73 15.97
C LYS A 7 -17.76 1.17 14.82
N HIS A 8 -17.11 0.69 13.77
CA HIS A 8 -17.80 0.06 12.64
C HIS A 8 -17.84 -1.47 12.83
N PRO A 9 -19.02 -2.11 12.76
CA PRO A 9 -19.13 -3.56 12.77
C PRO A 9 -18.61 -4.15 11.45
N GLY A 10 -17.91 -5.30 11.51
CA GLY A 10 -17.44 -6.04 10.33
C GLY A 10 -15.92 -6.24 10.24
N LYS A 11 -15.46 -6.80 9.10
CA LYS A 11 -14.04 -7.03 8.83
C LYS A 11 -13.29 -5.70 8.72
N LYS A 12 -12.24 -5.52 9.53
CA LYS A 12 -11.42 -4.30 9.56
C LYS A 12 -10.30 -4.34 8.52
N VAL A 13 -10.69 -4.40 7.26
CA VAL A 13 -9.80 -4.44 6.08
C VAL A 13 -10.30 -3.40 5.09
N TYR A 14 -9.40 -2.69 4.40
CA TYR A 14 -9.72 -1.52 3.57
C TYR A 14 -10.92 -1.77 2.64
N GLY A 15 -10.95 -2.90 1.92
CA GLY A 15 -12.03 -3.21 0.96
C GLY A 15 -13.44 -3.22 1.56
N TYR A 16 -13.58 -3.52 2.85
CA TYR A 16 -14.86 -3.60 3.56
C TYR A 16 -15.26 -2.30 4.27
N LEU A 17 -14.40 -1.28 4.23
CA LEU A 17 -14.67 -0.01 4.90
C LEU A 17 -15.71 0.83 4.14
N PRO A 18 -16.56 1.60 4.86
CA PRO A 18 -17.45 2.57 4.24
C PRO A 18 -16.67 3.61 3.40
N PRO A 19 -17.27 4.19 2.35
CA PRO A 19 -16.59 5.15 1.47
C PRO A 19 -15.93 6.33 2.21
N ALA A 20 -16.60 6.88 3.22
CA ALA A 20 -16.04 7.98 4.02
C ALA A 20 -14.77 7.56 4.78
N THR A 21 -14.75 6.35 5.34
CA THR A 21 -13.58 5.81 6.05
C THR A 21 -12.44 5.46 5.09
N LYS A 22 -12.75 4.94 3.89
CA LYS A 22 -11.75 4.71 2.84
C LYS A 22 -11.02 6.00 2.47
N LYS A 23 -11.74 7.10 2.26
CA LYS A 23 -11.14 8.42 1.99
C LYS A 23 -10.17 8.88 3.08
N LEU A 24 -10.47 8.60 4.35
CA LEU A 24 -9.54 8.92 5.45
C LEU A 24 -8.28 8.05 5.40
N VAL A 25 -8.43 6.76 5.08
CA VAL A 25 -7.27 5.87 4.89
C VAL A 25 -6.43 6.32 3.70
N ASP A 26 -7.07 6.66 2.59
CA ASP A 26 -6.38 7.14 1.38
C ASP A 26 -5.62 8.43 1.68
N ALA A 27 -6.23 9.39 2.38
CA ALA A 27 -5.57 10.62 2.81
C ALA A 27 -4.34 10.36 3.70
N ILE A 28 -4.42 9.40 4.63
CA ILE A 28 -3.25 9.02 5.45
C ILE A 28 -2.15 8.40 4.58
N VAL A 29 -2.50 7.60 3.58
CA VAL A 29 -1.51 7.03 2.65
C VAL A 29 -0.89 8.11 1.75
N ASP A 30 -1.69 9.08 1.32
CA ASP A 30 -1.20 10.23 0.56
C ASP A 30 -0.25 11.09 1.41
N ASP A 31 -0.59 11.34 2.69
CA ASP A 31 0.28 12.02 3.64
C ASP A 31 1.58 11.23 3.88
N LEU A 32 1.52 9.90 4.01
CA LEU A 32 2.72 9.05 4.09
C LEU A 32 3.59 9.19 2.83
N ALA A 33 2.97 9.29 1.66
CA ALA A 33 3.70 9.45 0.39
C ALA A 33 4.37 10.83 0.25
N THR A 34 4.06 11.80 1.11
CA THR A 34 4.79 13.08 1.16
C THR A 34 6.17 12.95 1.81
N ASP A 35 6.43 11.90 2.60
CA ASP A 35 7.77 11.63 3.13
C ASP A 35 8.71 11.29 1.97
N SER A 36 9.83 12.04 1.88
CA SER A 36 10.76 11.93 0.76
C SER A 36 11.29 10.52 0.54
N ARG A 37 11.45 9.73 1.61
CA ARG A 37 11.96 8.35 1.53
C ARG A 37 10.91 7.40 0.95
N ILE A 38 9.65 7.61 1.29
CA ILE A 38 8.53 6.81 0.75
C ILE A 38 8.29 7.19 -0.71
N ALA A 39 8.35 8.49 -1.03
CA ALA A 39 8.27 8.96 -2.41
C ALA A 39 9.38 8.35 -3.28
N GLU A 40 10.64 8.38 -2.81
CA GLU A 40 11.78 7.78 -3.51
C GLU A 40 11.60 6.26 -3.72
N LEU A 41 11.18 5.52 -2.70
CA LEU A 41 10.90 4.08 -2.83
C LEU A 41 9.80 3.80 -3.88
N TYR A 42 8.79 4.66 -3.95
CA TYR A 42 7.71 4.52 -4.91
C TYR A 42 8.15 4.85 -6.34
N ASP A 43 8.96 5.88 -6.51
CA ASP A 43 9.58 6.20 -7.80
C ASP A 43 10.48 5.08 -8.27
N MET A 44 11.34 4.53 -7.40
CA MET A 44 12.18 3.36 -7.70
C MET A 44 11.36 2.16 -8.16
N TRP A 45 10.24 1.87 -7.48
CA TRP A 45 9.35 0.79 -7.87
C TRP A 45 8.76 1.01 -9.28
N TYR A 46 8.32 2.24 -9.57
CA TYR A 46 7.82 2.57 -10.91
C TYR A 46 8.91 2.44 -11.97
N GLU A 47 10.13 2.92 -11.71
CA GLU A 47 11.24 2.79 -12.65
C GLU A 47 11.50 1.33 -13.02
N GLN A 48 11.53 0.44 -12.02
CA GLN A 48 11.76 -0.99 -12.26
C GLN A 48 10.63 -1.62 -13.09
N ARG A 49 9.38 -1.29 -12.74
CA ARG A 49 8.20 -1.73 -13.49
C ARG A 49 8.22 -1.23 -14.94
N GLU A 50 8.55 0.05 -15.14
CA GLU A 50 8.59 0.69 -16.45
C GLU A 50 9.71 0.12 -17.33
N ARG A 51 10.92 -0.12 -16.78
CA ARG A 51 12.04 -0.74 -17.52
C ARG A 51 11.64 -2.10 -18.11
N ILE A 52 10.92 -2.91 -17.35
CA ILE A 52 10.45 -4.22 -17.82
C ILE A 52 9.40 -4.05 -18.92
N ILE A 53 8.44 -3.14 -18.75
CA ILE A 53 7.42 -2.88 -19.77
C ILE A 53 8.03 -2.34 -21.06
N GLN A 54 9.02 -1.44 -20.97
CA GLN A 54 9.72 -0.86 -22.12
C GLN A 54 10.42 -1.89 -22.99
N THR A 55 10.82 -3.03 -22.41
CA THR A 55 11.43 -4.13 -23.18
C THR A 55 10.46 -4.73 -24.20
N TYR A 56 9.15 -4.57 -24.01
CA TYR A 56 8.10 -5.20 -24.83
C TYR A 56 7.04 -4.23 -25.37
N SER A 57 7.01 -2.98 -24.91
CA SER A 57 6.01 -1.98 -25.28
C SER A 57 6.58 -0.57 -25.18
N SER A 58 6.39 0.23 -26.23
CA SER A 58 6.72 1.65 -26.23
C SER A 58 5.74 2.52 -25.42
N HIS A 59 4.60 1.97 -25.01
CA HIS A 59 3.62 2.66 -24.17
C HIS A 59 3.82 2.28 -22.69
N LEU A 60 4.12 3.29 -21.88
CA LEU A 60 4.25 3.19 -20.42
C LEU A 60 2.90 3.45 -19.74
N PRO A 61 2.56 2.70 -18.68
CA PRO A 61 1.37 2.97 -17.88
C PRO A 61 1.49 4.29 -17.12
N GLU A 62 0.35 4.93 -16.86
CA GLU A 62 0.28 6.14 -16.05
C GLU A 62 0.67 5.85 -14.60
N ARG A 63 1.49 6.74 -14.00
CA ARG A 63 1.78 6.70 -12.57
C ARG A 63 0.59 7.25 -11.81
N VAL A 64 0.13 6.53 -10.80
CA VAL A 64 -1.00 6.93 -9.94
C VAL A 64 -0.50 7.18 -8.51
N PRO A 65 -1.24 7.94 -7.67
CA PRO A 65 -0.89 8.11 -6.27
C PRO A 65 -0.79 6.77 -5.51
N LEU A 66 0.04 6.71 -4.47
CA LEU A 66 0.25 5.48 -3.68
C LEU A 66 -1.07 4.95 -3.10
N SER A 67 -1.96 5.85 -2.65
CA SER A 67 -3.28 5.50 -2.15
C SER A 67 -4.19 4.83 -3.19
N GLN A 68 -3.97 5.09 -4.49
CA GLN A 68 -4.79 4.56 -5.58
C GLN A 68 -4.15 3.36 -6.29
N ASN A 69 -2.89 3.04 -5.98
CA ASN A 69 -2.21 1.92 -6.61
C ASN A 69 -2.65 0.59 -5.99
N GLU A 70 -3.15 -0.33 -6.82
CA GLU A 70 -3.63 -1.66 -6.40
C GLU A 70 -2.51 -2.62 -6.02
N ASP A 71 -1.30 -2.43 -6.57
CA ASP A 71 -0.11 -3.19 -6.16
C ASP A 71 0.25 -2.92 -4.70
N PHE A 72 -0.13 -1.75 -4.18
CA PHE A 72 0.13 -1.30 -2.81
C PHE A 72 -1.12 -1.31 -1.91
N LYS A 73 -2.13 -2.14 -2.21
CA LYS A 73 -3.29 -2.34 -1.31
C LYS A 73 -2.89 -2.75 0.11
N ALA A 74 -1.72 -3.37 0.27
CA ALA A 74 -1.17 -3.75 1.56
C ALA A 74 -0.85 -2.53 2.44
N VAL A 75 -0.45 -1.39 1.86
CA VAL A 75 -0.19 -0.15 2.58
C VAL A 75 -1.48 0.41 3.18
N ARG A 76 -2.56 0.47 2.39
CA ARG A 76 -3.91 0.85 2.88
C ARG A 76 -4.35 -0.05 4.04
N ASN A 77 -4.13 -1.36 3.94
CA ASN A 77 -4.46 -2.30 5.02
C ASN A 77 -3.56 -2.16 6.25
N ALA A 78 -2.28 -1.79 6.08
CA ALA A 78 -1.37 -1.51 7.18
C ALA A 78 -1.85 -0.31 8.00
N VAL A 79 -2.32 0.77 7.34
CA VAL A 79 -2.93 1.92 8.01
C VAL A 79 -4.16 1.51 8.82
N VAL A 80 -5.05 0.70 8.22
CA VAL A 80 -6.25 0.20 8.92
C VAL A 80 -5.85 -0.63 10.16
N LYS A 81 -4.87 -1.51 10.02
CA LYS A 81 -4.35 -2.32 11.13
C LYS A 81 -3.79 -1.44 12.24
N ALA A 82 -2.93 -0.48 11.92
CA ALA A 82 -2.35 0.46 12.89
C ALA A 82 -3.43 1.23 13.64
N ALA A 83 -4.45 1.75 12.94
CA ALA A 83 -5.57 2.45 13.58
C ALA A 83 -6.36 1.54 14.55
N VAL A 84 -6.56 0.27 14.19
CA VAL A 84 -7.22 -0.71 15.06
C VAL A 84 -6.39 -1.01 16.30
N GLU A 85 -5.08 -1.14 16.16
CA GLU A 85 -4.19 -1.39 17.28
C GLU A 85 -4.15 -0.20 18.24
N VAL A 86 -4.12 1.03 17.73
CA VAL A 86 -4.26 2.24 18.56
C VAL A 86 -5.57 2.21 19.35
N MET A 87 -6.70 1.89 18.70
CA MET A 87 -8.00 1.79 19.38
C MET A 87 -8.04 0.69 20.45
N ASN A 88 -7.31 -0.41 20.24
CA ASN A 88 -7.25 -1.51 21.21
C ASN A 88 -6.39 -1.12 22.42
N ILE A 89 -5.27 -0.43 22.20
CA ILE A 89 -4.40 0.06 23.29
C ILE A 89 -5.13 1.09 24.14
N GLU A 90 -5.89 2.00 23.52
CA GLU A 90 -6.74 2.98 24.23
C GLU A 90 -7.83 2.34 25.11
N GLN A 91 -8.16 1.06 24.89
CA GLN A 91 -9.15 0.32 25.69
C GLN A 91 -8.53 -0.47 26.86
N LEU A 92 -7.20 -0.51 26.99
CA LEU A 92 -6.53 -1.23 28.06
C LEU A 92 -6.71 -0.51 29.42
N PRO A 93 -6.83 -1.25 30.53
CA PRO A 93 -6.82 -0.67 31.87
C PRO A 93 -5.55 0.16 32.12
N GLN A 94 -5.66 1.25 32.89
CA GLN A 94 -4.54 2.14 33.20
C GLN A 94 -3.36 1.42 33.86
N GLU A 95 -3.62 0.35 34.61
CA GLU A 95 -2.63 -0.50 35.26
C GLU A 95 -1.75 -1.26 34.25
N GLU A 96 -2.34 -1.77 33.17
CA GLU A 96 -1.61 -2.44 32.08
C GLU A 96 -0.83 -1.44 31.20
N LEU A 97 -1.35 -0.21 31.07
CA LEU A 97 -0.65 0.87 30.38
C LEU A 97 0.56 1.37 31.17
N ALA A 98 0.48 1.43 32.50
CA ALA A 98 1.59 1.83 33.38
C ALA A 98 2.76 0.81 33.39
N MET A 99 2.49 -0.44 33.05
CA MET A 99 3.51 -1.46 32.82
C MET A 99 4.20 -1.32 31.45
N GLN A 100 3.59 -0.61 30.51
CA GLN A 100 4.22 -0.26 29.23
C GLN A 100 5.05 1.01 29.45
N ASN A 101 6.32 0.93 29.07
CA ASN A 101 7.36 1.96 29.22
C ASN A 101 6.81 3.41 29.28
N GLU A 102 7.10 4.12 30.38
CA GLU A 102 6.55 5.44 30.74
C GLU A 102 6.77 6.54 29.68
N PHE A 103 7.68 6.30 28.73
CA PHE A 103 8.05 7.20 27.64
C PHE A 103 7.48 6.84 26.27
N ALA A 104 6.76 5.71 26.14
CA ALA A 104 6.37 5.17 24.84
C ALA A 104 4.90 5.48 24.53
N SER A 105 4.65 6.61 23.84
CA SER A 105 3.31 6.92 23.33
C SER A 105 2.81 5.78 22.42
N PRO A 106 1.65 5.16 22.73
CA PRO A 106 1.07 4.10 21.90
C PRO A 106 0.91 4.51 20.44
N ILE A 107 0.56 5.77 20.20
CA ILE A 107 0.41 6.33 18.87
C ILE A 107 1.78 6.37 18.17
N LEU A 108 2.83 6.85 18.86
CA LEU A 108 4.17 6.89 18.26
C LEU A 108 4.70 5.49 17.93
N ASN A 109 4.47 4.51 18.81
CA ASN A 109 4.85 3.12 18.57
C ASN A 109 4.15 2.57 17.33
N GLN A 110 2.85 2.85 17.20
CA GLN A 110 2.07 2.37 16.06
C GLN A 110 2.40 3.09 14.76
N SER A 111 2.72 4.38 14.81
CA SER A 111 3.26 5.12 13.66
C SER A 111 4.61 4.53 13.21
N LEU A 112 5.51 4.23 14.15
CA LEU A 112 6.79 3.59 13.81
C LEU A 112 6.62 2.19 13.23
N ALA A 113 5.70 1.40 13.79
CA ALA A 113 5.36 0.08 13.26
C ALA A 113 4.78 0.16 11.84
N LEU A 114 3.91 1.14 11.58
CA LEU A 114 3.36 1.41 10.26
C LEU A 114 4.44 1.78 9.24
N LEU A 115 5.40 2.65 9.60
CA LEU A 115 6.52 3.01 8.75
C LEU A 115 7.39 1.78 8.41
N ARG A 116 7.72 0.96 9.42
CA ARG A 116 8.48 -0.29 9.21
C ARG A 116 7.73 -1.27 8.32
N GLN A 117 6.42 -1.42 8.52
CA GLN A 117 5.60 -2.29 7.69
C GLN A 117 5.53 -1.78 6.25
N THR A 118 5.41 -0.47 6.06
CA THR A 118 5.40 0.16 4.73
C THR A 118 6.72 -0.06 4.01
N ALA A 119 7.85 0.16 4.68
CA ALA A 119 9.17 -0.12 4.11
C ALA A 119 9.32 -1.58 3.66
N ARG A 120 8.86 -2.53 4.50
CA ARG A 120 8.87 -3.96 4.14
C ARG A 120 7.99 -4.28 2.92
N ILE A 121 6.83 -3.65 2.80
CA ILE A 121 5.97 -3.81 1.61
C ILE A 121 6.70 -3.34 0.35
N PHE A 122 7.42 -2.21 0.41
CA PHE A 122 8.23 -1.74 -0.71
C PHE A 122 9.37 -2.69 -1.05
N GLU A 123 10.09 -3.19 -0.04
CA GLU A 123 11.16 -4.17 -0.23
C GLU A 123 10.64 -5.44 -0.93
N ASP A 124 9.55 -6.02 -0.44
CA ASP A 124 8.90 -7.19 -1.05
C ASP A 124 8.52 -6.89 -2.52
N LYS A 125 7.95 -5.71 -2.79
CA LYS A 125 7.52 -5.27 -4.12
C LYS A 125 8.68 -4.99 -5.07
N LEU A 126 9.79 -4.47 -4.59
CA LEU A 126 11.00 -4.29 -5.39
C LEU A 126 11.66 -5.63 -5.67
N GLN A 127 11.69 -6.53 -4.68
CA GLN A 127 12.27 -7.87 -4.82
C GLN A 127 11.55 -8.72 -5.88
N GLU A 128 10.24 -8.53 -6.08
CA GLU A 128 9.48 -9.14 -7.19
C GLU A 128 10.17 -8.89 -8.55
N TYR A 129 10.88 -7.77 -8.73
CA TYR A 129 11.61 -7.42 -9.94
C TYR A 129 13.07 -7.90 -9.99
N TYR A 130 13.69 -8.18 -8.85
CA TYR A 130 15.09 -8.63 -8.79
C TYR A 130 15.23 -10.16 -8.70
N ALA A 131 14.18 -10.88 -8.33
CA ALA A 131 14.23 -12.33 -8.22
C ALA A 131 14.19 -13.02 -9.60
N PRO A 132 15.12 -13.94 -9.93
CA PRO A 132 15.21 -14.60 -11.25
C PRO A 132 14.06 -15.58 -11.57
N GLN A 133 12.98 -15.62 -10.78
CA GLN A 133 11.75 -16.39 -11.07
C GLN A 133 10.67 -15.56 -11.81
N MET A 134 11.03 -14.41 -12.39
CA MET A 134 10.16 -13.57 -13.25
C MET A 134 9.81 -14.23 -14.60
N GLY A 135 9.11 -15.36 -14.58
CA GLY A 135 8.62 -16.03 -15.80
C GLY A 135 7.11 -16.23 -15.86
N GLN A 136 6.39 -16.11 -14.73
CA GLN A 136 5.00 -16.56 -14.65
C GLN A 136 3.97 -15.43 -14.54
N THR A 137 4.22 -14.40 -13.74
CA THR A 137 3.25 -13.30 -13.53
C THR A 137 3.24 -12.33 -14.70
N ASP A 138 4.43 -11.93 -15.18
CA ASP A 138 4.58 -11.10 -16.38
C ASP A 138 3.99 -11.78 -17.60
N ARG A 139 4.13 -13.11 -17.74
CA ARG A 139 3.54 -13.85 -18.86
C ARG A 139 2.01 -13.74 -18.88
N LYS A 140 1.34 -13.75 -17.73
CA LYS A 140 -0.12 -13.61 -17.64
C LYS A 140 -0.58 -12.15 -17.86
N LEU A 141 0.16 -11.19 -17.32
CA LEU A 141 -0.12 -9.77 -17.56
C LEU A 141 0.07 -9.41 -19.04
N LEU A 142 1.12 -9.94 -19.66
CA LEU A 142 1.43 -9.77 -21.08
C LEU A 142 0.45 -10.53 -22.00
N SER A 143 -0.02 -11.72 -21.63
CA SER A 143 -1.11 -12.41 -22.36
C SER A 143 -2.35 -11.54 -22.43
N LYS A 144 -2.74 -10.92 -21.31
CA LYS A 144 -3.90 -10.02 -21.27
C LYS A 144 -3.69 -8.73 -22.06
N ILE A 145 -2.47 -8.16 -22.05
CA ILE A 145 -2.15 -6.97 -22.86
C ILE A 145 -2.17 -7.32 -24.36
N ALA A 146 -1.60 -8.47 -24.76
CA ALA A 146 -1.59 -8.95 -26.13
C ALA A 146 -2.99 -9.31 -26.64
N GLU A 147 -3.80 -10.02 -25.85
CA GLU A 147 -5.21 -10.31 -26.15
C GLU A 147 -6.01 -9.02 -26.36
N LYS A 148 -5.79 -8.01 -25.50
CA LYS A 148 -6.46 -6.71 -25.63
C LYS A 148 -6.00 -5.94 -26.88
N LYS A 149 -4.71 -5.99 -27.23
CA LYS A 149 -4.18 -5.37 -28.47
C LYS A 149 -4.73 -6.05 -29.74
N LEU A 150 -4.82 -7.38 -29.75
CA LEU A 150 -5.43 -8.15 -30.83
C LEU A 150 -6.93 -7.88 -30.97
N ALA A 151 -7.67 -7.81 -29.86
CA ALA A 151 -9.10 -7.46 -29.86
C ALA A 151 -9.37 -6.03 -30.36
N GLN A 152 -8.39 -5.12 -30.23
CA GLN A 152 -8.46 -3.75 -30.73
C GLN A 152 -7.90 -3.57 -32.15
N GLY A 153 -7.51 -4.67 -32.83
CA GLY A 153 -7.03 -4.63 -34.21
C GLY A 153 -5.63 -4.05 -34.40
N GLN A 154 -4.88 -3.78 -33.33
CA GLN A 154 -3.48 -3.36 -33.42
C GLN A 154 -2.59 -4.60 -33.61
N LYS A 155 -1.92 -4.69 -34.77
CA LYS A 155 -0.90 -5.71 -35.01
C LYS A 155 0.30 -5.44 -34.10
N LEU A 156 0.75 -6.46 -33.37
CA LEU A 156 2.08 -6.47 -32.75
C LEU A 156 3.09 -6.38 -33.92
N GLY A 157 3.79 -5.25 -33.98
CA GLY A 157 4.82 -5.00 -35.00
C GLY A 157 5.86 -6.12 -34.98
N GLY A 158 6.24 -6.58 -36.18
CA GLY A 158 7.28 -7.58 -36.39
C GLY A 158 8.69 -7.06 -36.17
#